data_AF-A0A5D3F531-F1
#
_entry.id   AF-A0A5D3F531-F1
#
_cell.length_a   1.000
_cell.length_b   1.000
_cell.length_c   1.000
_cell.angle_alpha   90.00
_cell.angle_beta   90.00
_cell.angle_gamma   90.00
#
_symmetry.space_group_name_H-M   'P 1'
#
loop_
_entity.id
_entity.type
_entity.pdbx_description
1 polymer ?
#
loop_
_entity_poly.entity_id
_entity_poly.type
_entity_poly.pdbx_seq_one_letter_code
_entity_poly.pdbx_strand_id
1 'polypeptide(L)'
;MFRSPGVPTPDELEARITELRAAVRRAMAAGDRDEARGLRAALRDAERAWDDAVLGDAPATAPAPAPALATAPAAASRNEDRRGLQPVREQVHQALTLLGAPAAPKLIGTVYAAFFPGEIPGHRLASLRRDEERSFRTAPYARPYYLCAALTADMLAPARGLLTVSTWPLERRIVGPLSPRADFLTSAIRLAEHAERGTPSPDARRLLWRFASTIPGAATGTVGTVDPAALAAAARAELDVHRDRDLRRRESAARRARDRLDDAERLFGSRLRAVRESGRPAARNAAPDTAHDRETDG
;
A
#
# COMPACT_ATOMS: atom_id res chain seq x y z
N MET A 1 1.83 -11.15 41.46
CA MET A 1 2.56 -10.70 40.26
C MET A 1 1.55 -9.95 39.39
N PHE A 2 1.48 -8.62 39.54
CA PHE A 2 0.50 -7.78 38.85
C PHE A 2 1.06 -7.43 37.46
N ARG A 3 0.37 -7.82 36.38
CA ARG A 3 0.64 -7.27 35.04
C ARG A 3 0.11 -5.85 35.00
N SER A 4 0.98 -4.87 34.77
CA SER A 4 0.56 -3.54 34.29
C SER A 4 -0.31 -3.70 33.04
N PRO A 5 -1.28 -2.81 32.77
CA PRO A 5 -2.06 -2.84 31.53
C PRO A 5 -1.11 -2.48 30.38
N GLY A 6 -0.47 -3.51 29.84
CA GLY A 6 0.59 -3.40 28.85
C GLY A 6 0.01 -3.07 27.49
N VAL A 7 0.71 -2.19 26.76
CA VAL A 7 0.53 -2.03 25.33
C VAL A 7 0.55 -3.42 24.69
N PRO A 8 -0.45 -3.78 23.87
CA PRO A 8 -0.55 -5.11 23.28
C PRO A 8 0.69 -5.41 22.44
N THR A 9 1.21 -6.61 22.59
CA THR A 9 2.41 -7.07 21.85
C THR A 9 2.12 -7.19 20.34
N PRO A 10 3.13 -7.14 19.46
CA PRO A 10 2.94 -7.32 18.01
C PRO A 10 2.16 -8.58 17.65
N ASP A 11 2.43 -9.71 18.32
CA ASP A 11 1.74 -10.99 18.08
C ASP A 11 0.26 -10.94 18.49
N GLU A 12 -0.06 -10.32 19.64
CA GLU A 12 -1.45 -10.11 20.09
C GLU A 12 -2.21 -9.19 19.14
N LEU A 13 -1.53 -8.17 18.61
CA LEU A 13 -2.08 -7.27 17.61
C LEU A 13 -2.35 -7.99 16.28
N GLU A 14 -1.47 -8.89 15.84
CA GLU A 14 -1.67 -9.70 14.63
C GLU A 14 -2.86 -10.66 14.76
N ALA A 15 -2.99 -11.34 15.91
CA ALA A 15 -4.15 -12.16 16.23
C ALA A 15 -5.44 -11.32 16.19
N ARG A 16 -5.41 -10.14 16.81
CA ARG A 16 -6.55 -9.21 16.84
C ARG A 16 -6.94 -8.70 15.46
N ILE A 17 -5.95 -8.38 14.61
CA ILE A 17 -6.16 -7.99 13.21
C ILE A 17 -6.87 -9.11 12.44
N THR A 18 -6.46 -10.36 12.66
CA THR A 18 -7.07 -11.54 12.02
C THR A 18 -8.54 -11.72 12.43
N GLU A 19 -8.84 -11.60 13.72
CA GLU A 19 -10.21 -11.64 14.24
C GLU A 19 -11.08 -10.53 13.66
N LEU A 20 -10.58 -9.30 13.66
CA LEU A 20 -11.30 -8.13 13.17
C LEU A 20 -11.61 -8.26 11.67
N ARG A 21 -10.67 -8.79 10.87
CA ARG A 21 -10.93 -9.12 9.46
C ARG A 21 -12.04 -10.15 9.30
N ALA A 22 -12.06 -11.20 10.13
CA ALA A 22 -13.13 -12.21 10.10
C ALA A 22 -14.49 -11.62 10.50
N ALA A 23 -14.52 -10.75 11.51
CA ALA A 23 -15.73 -10.05 11.92
C ALA A 23 -16.27 -9.12 10.82
N VAL A 24 -15.40 -8.32 10.18
CA VAL A 24 -15.78 -7.46 9.04
C VAL A 24 -16.44 -8.27 7.93
N ARG A 25 -15.88 -9.45 7.58
CA ARG A 25 -16.48 -10.33 6.57
C ARG A 25 -17.88 -10.79 6.96
N ARG A 26 -18.08 -11.21 8.22
CA ARG A 26 -19.40 -11.65 8.71
C ARG A 26 -20.43 -10.52 8.63
N ALA A 27 -20.08 -9.33 9.11
CA ALA A 27 -20.96 -8.16 9.05
C ALA A 27 -21.31 -7.78 7.61
N MET A 28 -20.33 -7.80 6.69
CA MET A 28 -20.58 -7.54 5.26
C MET A 28 -21.46 -8.61 4.60
N ALA A 29 -21.27 -9.89 4.94
CA ALA A 29 -22.12 -10.99 4.44
C ALA A 29 -23.55 -10.91 4.98
N ALA A 30 -23.72 -10.43 6.21
CA ALA A 30 -25.03 -10.17 6.82
C ALA A 30 -25.71 -8.89 6.29
N GLY A 31 -25.02 -8.09 5.47
CA GLY A 31 -25.52 -6.81 4.98
C GLY A 31 -25.50 -5.69 6.02
N ASP A 32 -24.93 -5.92 7.21
CA ASP A 32 -24.82 -4.92 8.27
C ASP A 32 -23.64 -3.97 8.01
N ARG A 33 -23.97 -2.84 7.37
CA ARG A 33 -22.97 -1.85 6.96
C ARG A 33 -22.45 -1.03 8.14
N ASP A 34 -23.23 -0.85 9.19
CA ASP A 34 -22.87 -0.01 10.33
C ASP A 34 -21.94 -0.77 11.28
N GLU A 35 -22.25 -2.04 11.58
CA GLU A 35 -21.36 -2.94 12.30
C GLU A 35 -20.03 -3.10 11.53
N ALA A 36 -20.11 -3.32 10.22
CA ALA A 36 -18.92 -3.45 9.39
C ALA A 36 -18.10 -2.14 9.35
N ARG A 37 -18.70 -0.96 9.54
CA ARG A 37 -17.97 0.32 9.65
C ARG A 37 -17.23 0.40 10.98
N GLY A 38 -17.86 0.02 12.09
CA GLY A 38 -17.24 -0.03 13.42
C GLY A 38 -16.07 -1.00 13.48
N LEU A 39 -16.25 -2.23 12.97
CA LEU A 39 -15.21 -3.25 12.93
C LEU A 39 -14.01 -2.83 12.06
N ARG A 40 -14.23 -2.12 10.95
CA ARG A 40 -13.16 -1.53 10.14
C ARG A 40 -12.42 -0.39 10.85
N ALA A 41 -13.08 0.36 11.74
CA ALA A 41 -12.39 1.36 12.56
C ALA A 41 -11.43 0.68 13.52
N ALA A 42 -11.92 -0.30 14.28
CA ALA A 42 -11.11 -1.10 15.19
C ALA A 42 -9.95 -1.84 14.48
N LEU A 43 -10.18 -2.37 13.28
CA LEU A 43 -9.13 -3.00 12.46
C LEU A 43 -8.00 -2.01 12.14
N ARG A 44 -8.35 -0.79 11.74
CA ARG A 44 -7.37 0.27 11.43
C ARG A 44 -6.61 0.74 12.67
N ASP A 45 -7.25 0.76 13.84
CA ASP A 45 -6.59 1.08 15.11
C ASP A 45 -5.57 -0.01 15.47
N ALA A 46 -5.94 -1.28 15.34
CA ALA A 46 -5.05 -2.41 15.59
C ALA A 46 -3.87 -2.45 14.60
N GLU A 47 -4.11 -2.16 13.30
CA GLU A 47 -3.04 -2.07 12.29
C GLU A 47 -2.07 -0.92 12.58
N ARG A 48 -2.54 0.24 13.06
CA ARG A 48 -1.66 1.35 13.51
C ARG A 48 -0.83 0.96 14.72
N ALA A 49 -1.45 0.38 15.74
CA ALA A 49 -0.74 -0.06 16.94
C ALA A 49 0.32 -1.12 16.62
N TRP A 50 0.06 -2.00 15.63
CA TRP A 50 1.03 -2.97 15.16
C TRP A 50 2.20 -2.29 14.43
N ASP A 51 1.91 -1.37 13.52
CA ASP A 51 2.93 -0.57 12.83
C ASP A 51 3.81 0.18 13.85
N ASP A 52 3.23 0.82 14.86
CA ASP A 52 3.96 1.52 15.91
C ASP A 52 4.81 0.59 16.77
N ALA A 53 4.29 -0.59 17.13
CA ALA A 53 5.02 -1.58 17.94
C ALA A 53 6.17 -2.27 17.18
N VAL A 54 6.09 -2.33 15.85
CA VAL A 54 7.11 -2.96 14.98
C VAL A 54 8.10 -1.94 14.41
N LEU A 55 7.68 -0.68 14.20
CA LEU A 55 8.48 0.36 13.53
C LEU A 55 8.89 1.52 14.46
N GLY A 56 8.31 1.65 15.64
CA GLY A 56 8.73 2.61 16.67
C GLY A 56 9.94 2.09 17.44
N ASP A 57 10.93 2.96 17.68
CA ASP A 57 12.14 2.62 18.42
C ASP A 57 11.84 2.05 19.82
N ALA A 58 11.99 0.74 19.98
CA ALA A 58 12.15 0.07 21.27
C ALA A 58 13.08 -1.16 21.11
N PRO A 59 13.96 -1.41 22.10
CA PRO A 59 15.12 -2.29 21.95
C PRO A 59 14.73 -3.78 21.86
N ALA A 60 15.52 -4.50 21.07
CA ALA A 60 15.43 -5.93 20.84
C ALA A 60 15.30 -6.73 22.15
N THR A 61 14.15 -7.38 22.33
CA THR A 61 14.03 -8.51 23.25
C THR A 61 13.84 -9.76 22.40
N ALA A 62 14.78 -10.71 22.56
CA ALA A 62 14.82 -11.95 21.80
C ALA A 62 13.53 -12.79 21.98
N PRO A 63 13.04 -13.49 20.94
CA PRO A 63 11.87 -14.35 21.08
C PRO A 63 12.21 -15.66 21.79
N ALA A 64 11.41 -16.00 22.80
CA ALA A 64 11.37 -17.31 23.42
C ALA A 64 10.57 -18.30 22.54
N PRO A 65 10.83 -19.62 22.60
CA PRO A 65 10.23 -20.61 21.70
C PRO A 65 8.74 -20.85 22.02
N ALA A 66 7.92 -20.92 20.98
CA ALA A 66 6.48 -21.21 21.06
C ALA A 66 6.20 -22.68 21.44
N PRO A 67 5.17 -22.97 22.26
CA PRO A 67 4.71 -24.34 22.49
C PRO A 67 3.80 -24.83 21.35
N ALA A 68 3.99 -26.10 20.97
CA ALA A 68 3.18 -26.82 20.01
C ALA A 68 1.76 -27.08 20.55
N LEU A 69 0.75 -26.76 19.74
CA LEU A 69 -0.63 -27.21 19.96
C LEU A 69 -1.16 -27.89 18.71
N ALA A 70 -1.65 -29.11 18.93
CA ALA A 70 -1.98 -30.10 17.94
C ALA A 70 -3.48 -30.07 17.56
N THR A 71 -3.71 -30.23 16.25
CA THR A 71 -4.79 -30.96 15.53
C THR A 71 -6.28 -30.64 15.74
N ALA A 72 -6.93 -30.21 14.64
CA ALA A 72 -8.26 -30.66 14.15
C ALA A 72 -8.45 -30.28 12.64
N PRO A 73 -9.30 -30.97 11.84
CA PRO A 73 -8.88 -31.45 10.51
C PRO A 73 -9.57 -30.89 9.24
N ALA A 74 -8.89 -31.15 8.11
CA ALA A 74 -9.38 -31.54 6.78
C ALA A 74 -10.35 -30.65 5.97
N ALA A 75 -9.80 -29.68 5.23
CA ALA A 75 -10.26 -29.32 3.86
C ALA A 75 -9.17 -28.67 2.96
N ALA A 76 -7.93 -28.48 3.46
CA ALA A 76 -6.89 -27.72 2.76
C ALA A 76 -5.90 -28.57 1.92
N SER A 77 -5.94 -29.89 2.00
CA SER A 77 -4.94 -30.81 1.43
C SER A 77 -5.17 -31.16 -0.06
N ARG A 78 -5.44 -30.15 -0.92
CA ARG A 78 -5.33 -30.32 -2.39
C ARG A 78 -4.38 -29.32 -3.06
N ASN A 79 -3.69 -28.50 -2.28
CA ASN A 79 -2.70 -27.53 -2.78
C ASN A 79 -1.26 -27.79 -2.31
N GLU A 80 -1.03 -28.88 -1.57
CA GLU A 80 0.30 -29.23 -1.03
C GLU A 80 1.26 -29.80 -2.09
N ASP A 81 0.79 -30.03 -3.32
CA ASP A 81 1.59 -30.49 -4.47
C ASP A 81 2.32 -29.39 -5.25
N ARG A 82 2.52 -28.19 -4.67
CA ARG A 82 3.34 -27.11 -5.27
C ARG A 82 4.60 -26.77 -4.47
N ARG A 83 5.35 -27.78 -4.05
CA ARG A 83 6.72 -27.62 -3.54
C ARG A 83 7.58 -26.88 -4.59
N GLY A 84 7.97 -25.64 -4.30
CA GLY A 84 9.16 -25.02 -4.91
C GLY A 84 9.07 -23.55 -5.36
N LEU A 85 7.88 -22.95 -5.51
CA LEU A 85 7.78 -21.54 -5.94
C LEU A 85 6.72 -20.80 -5.13
N GLN A 86 7.18 -19.95 -4.22
CA GLN A 86 6.35 -18.98 -3.52
C GLN A 86 5.47 -18.23 -4.54
N PRO A 87 4.16 -18.06 -4.31
CA PRO A 87 3.29 -17.36 -5.25
C PRO A 87 3.82 -15.94 -5.51
N VAL A 88 3.78 -15.49 -6.76
CA VAL A 88 4.26 -14.14 -7.16
C VAL A 88 3.70 -13.02 -6.29
N ARG A 89 2.45 -13.16 -5.83
CA ARG A 89 1.85 -12.21 -4.88
C ARG A 89 2.69 -12.06 -3.61
N GLU A 90 3.14 -13.16 -3.01
CA GLU A 90 3.92 -13.12 -1.78
C GLU A 90 5.34 -12.60 -2.06
N GLN A 91 5.90 -12.90 -3.23
CA GLN A 91 7.21 -12.34 -3.63
C GLN A 91 7.15 -10.82 -3.75
N VAL A 92 6.09 -10.30 -4.36
CA VAL A 92 5.85 -8.85 -4.47
C VAL A 92 5.60 -8.23 -3.11
N HIS A 93 4.83 -8.90 -2.25
CA HIS A 93 4.58 -8.46 -0.89
C HIS A 93 5.89 -8.32 -0.10
N GLN A 94 6.75 -9.34 -0.10
CA GLN A 94 8.07 -9.29 0.55
C GLN A 94 8.95 -8.15 0.04
N ALA A 95 9.04 -7.98 -1.28
CA ALA A 95 9.83 -6.90 -1.86
C ALA A 95 9.28 -5.51 -1.49
N LEU A 96 7.95 -5.32 -1.50
CA LEU A 96 7.32 -4.06 -1.07
C LEU A 96 7.51 -3.81 0.43
N THR A 97 7.42 -4.84 1.26
CA THR A 97 7.67 -4.75 2.71
C THR A 97 9.11 -4.34 2.99
N LEU A 98 10.08 -4.90 2.26
CA LEU A 98 11.48 -4.50 2.37
C LEU A 98 11.70 -3.04 1.88
N LEU A 99 11.09 -2.66 0.77
CA LEU A 99 11.16 -1.28 0.25
C LEU A 99 10.50 -0.27 1.19
N GLY A 100 9.40 -0.65 1.85
CA GLY A 100 8.65 0.22 2.76
C GLY A 100 7.91 1.39 2.10
N ALA A 101 7.92 1.48 0.78
CA ALA A 101 7.30 2.55 0.01
C ALA A 101 6.67 2.02 -1.29
N PRO A 102 5.70 2.74 -1.89
CA PRO A 102 5.14 2.35 -3.17
C PRO A 102 6.21 2.25 -4.25
N ALA A 103 6.15 1.21 -5.07
CA ALA A 103 7.23 0.91 -6.00
C ALA A 103 6.74 0.41 -7.36
N ALA A 104 7.56 0.67 -8.38
CA ALA A 104 7.30 0.18 -9.72
C ALA A 104 7.70 -1.30 -9.86
N PRO A 105 7.01 -2.09 -10.73
CA PRO A 105 7.31 -3.49 -10.99
C PRO A 105 8.79 -3.80 -11.23
N LYS A 106 9.49 -2.92 -11.95
CA LYS A 106 10.93 -3.08 -12.24
C LYS A 106 11.78 -3.04 -10.97
N LEU A 107 11.52 -2.10 -10.06
CA LEU A 107 12.24 -1.99 -8.80
C LEU A 107 11.91 -3.19 -7.88
N ILE A 108 10.63 -3.57 -7.81
CA ILE A 108 10.16 -4.74 -7.04
C ILE A 108 10.92 -6.00 -7.48
N GLY A 109 10.96 -6.30 -8.78
CA GLY A 109 11.69 -7.47 -9.29
C GLY A 109 13.20 -7.39 -9.02
N THR A 110 13.79 -6.20 -9.15
CA THR A 110 15.23 -5.98 -8.89
C THR A 110 15.57 -6.20 -7.41
N VAL A 111 14.75 -5.70 -6.50
CA VAL A 111 14.93 -5.87 -5.05
C VAL A 111 14.74 -7.33 -4.67
N TYR A 112 13.71 -7.98 -5.23
CA TYR A 112 13.45 -9.39 -4.95
C TYR A 112 14.67 -10.25 -5.34
N ALA A 113 15.17 -10.11 -6.57
CA ALA A 113 16.33 -10.86 -7.03
C ALA A 113 17.63 -10.56 -6.23
N ALA A 114 17.76 -9.35 -5.69
CA ALA A 114 18.93 -8.95 -4.92
C ALA A 114 18.97 -9.49 -3.48
N PHE A 115 17.80 -9.61 -2.83
CA PHE A 115 17.68 -9.88 -1.38
C PHE A 115 16.96 -11.18 -1.04
N PHE A 116 16.30 -11.82 -2.00
CA PHE A 116 15.50 -13.02 -1.76
C PHE A 116 15.88 -14.13 -2.76
N PRO A 117 15.59 -15.40 -2.42
CA PRO A 117 15.81 -16.49 -3.36
C PRO A 117 14.85 -16.40 -4.55
N GLY A 118 15.43 -16.40 -5.75
CA GLY A 118 14.73 -16.49 -7.03
C GLY A 118 14.45 -15.15 -7.70
N GLU A 119 13.63 -15.21 -8.75
CA GLU A 119 13.30 -14.04 -9.58
C GLU A 119 11.79 -13.97 -9.81
N ILE A 120 11.29 -12.75 -10.00
CA ILE A 120 9.89 -12.52 -10.38
C ILE A 120 9.82 -12.33 -11.89
N PRO A 121 9.16 -13.24 -12.65
CA PRO A 121 9.00 -13.05 -14.08
C PRO A 121 8.15 -11.81 -14.36
N GLY A 122 8.70 -10.85 -15.13
CA GLY A 122 8.09 -9.53 -15.31
C GLY A 122 6.65 -9.53 -15.86
N HIS A 123 6.30 -10.50 -16.71
CA HIS A 123 4.94 -10.65 -17.25
C HIS A 123 3.89 -10.92 -16.16
N ARG A 124 4.26 -11.55 -15.04
CA ARG A 124 3.35 -11.87 -13.93
C ARG A 124 2.95 -10.65 -13.10
N LEU A 125 3.71 -9.57 -13.17
CA LEU A 125 3.41 -8.31 -12.48
C LEU A 125 2.33 -7.49 -13.21
N ALA A 126 2.20 -7.67 -14.52
CA ALA A 126 1.32 -6.86 -15.36
C ALA A 126 -0.18 -7.15 -15.16
N SER A 127 -0.55 -8.39 -14.81
CA SER A 127 -1.95 -8.77 -14.55
C SER A 127 -2.35 -8.67 -13.08
N LEU A 128 -1.37 -8.73 -12.17
CA LEU A 128 -1.56 -8.87 -10.72
C LEU A 128 -2.54 -7.84 -10.15
N ARG A 129 -2.39 -6.55 -10.48
CA ARG A 129 -3.29 -5.50 -10.01
C ARG A 129 -4.75 -5.72 -10.39
N ARG A 130 -5.01 -6.15 -11.63
CA ARG A 130 -6.39 -6.38 -12.11
C ARG A 130 -6.99 -7.60 -11.43
N ASP A 131 -6.19 -8.62 -11.18
CA ASP A 131 -6.62 -9.85 -10.52
C ASP A 131 -6.92 -9.60 -9.04
N GLU A 132 -6.11 -8.77 -8.37
CA GLU A 132 -6.35 -8.30 -7.00
C GLU A 132 -7.62 -7.45 -6.90
N GLU A 133 -7.83 -6.49 -7.81
CA GLU A 133 -9.06 -5.68 -7.84
C GLU A 133 -10.31 -6.56 -8.05
N ARG A 134 -10.25 -7.51 -9.00
CA ARG A 134 -11.35 -8.45 -9.25
C ARG A 134 -11.62 -9.29 -7.99
N SER A 135 -10.56 -9.84 -7.38
CA SER A 135 -10.68 -10.64 -6.16
C SER A 135 -11.30 -9.87 -5.01
N PHE A 136 -10.93 -8.59 -4.82
CA PHE A 136 -11.50 -7.75 -3.77
C PHE A 136 -12.98 -7.44 -4.04
N ARG A 137 -13.34 -7.08 -5.27
CA ARG A 137 -14.74 -6.76 -5.62
C ARG A 137 -15.66 -7.96 -5.47
N THR A 138 -15.18 -9.17 -5.79
CA THR A 138 -15.95 -10.41 -5.61
C THR A 138 -16.09 -10.81 -4.15
N ALA A 139 -15.02 -10.71 -3.36
CA ALA A 139 -15.02 -11.08 -1.95
C ALA A 139 -14.18 -10.08 -1.13
N PRO A 140 -14.79 -8.95 -0.70
CA PRO A 140 -14.09 -7.93 0.07
C PRO A 140 -13.51 -8.51 1.37
N TYR A 141 -12.25 -8.18 1.65
CA TYR A 141 -11.55 -8.62 2.89
C TYR A 141 -11.39 -10.14 3.06
N ALA A 142 -11.52 -10.90 1.97
CA ALA A 142 -11.27 -12.35 1.96
C ALA A 142 -9.78 -12.71 2.10
N ARG A 143 -8.88 -11.78 1.76
CA ARG A 143 -7.43 -11.97 1.88
C ARG A 143 -6.85 -11.15 3.05
N PRO A 144 -5.74 -11.60 3.66
CA PRO A 144 -5.06 -10.84 4.72
C PRO A 144 -4.52 -9.50 4.21
N TYR A 145 -4.08 -9.45 2.95
CA TYR A 145 -3.69 -8.23 2.27
C TYR A 145 -4.06 -8.32 0.79
N TYR A 146 -4.10 -7.16 0.13
CA TYR A 146 -4.22 -7.02 -1.31
C TYR A 146 -3.06 -6.19 -1.84
N LEU A 147 -2.55 -6.58 -3.01
CA LEU A 147 -1.63 -5.72 -3.75
C LEU A 147 -2.45 -4.74 -4.58
N CYS A 148 -2.26 -3.46 -4.31
CA CYS A 148 -3.14 -2.42 -4.77
C CYS A 148 -2.35 -1.27 -5.43
N ALA A 149 -3.05 -0.31 -6.02
CA ALA A 149 -2.39 0.83 -6.64
C ALA A 149 -2.01 1.85 -5.57
N ALA A 150 -0.86 2.50 -5.75
CA ALA A 150 -0.70 3.80 -5.11
C ALA A 150 -1.71 4.79 -5.71
N LEU A 151 -2.14 5.79 -4.94
CA LEU A 151 -3.10 6.80 -5.39
C LEU A 151 -2.42 8.15 -5.59
N THR A 152 -2.74 8.87 -6.65
CA THR A 152 -2.21 10.24 -6.82
C THR A 152 -2.87 11.19 -5.83
N ALA A 153 -2.10 12.09 -5.24
CA ALA A 153 -2.62 13.02 -4.23
C ALA A 153 -3.71 13.94 -4.81
N ASP A 154 -3.57 14.36 -6.06
CA ASP A 154 -4.45 15.37 -6.65
C ASP A 154 -5.79 14.80 -7.11
N MET A 155 -5.76 13.65 -7.78
CA MET A 155 -6.95 13.05 -8.40
C MET A 155 -7.51 11.85 -7.64
N LEU A 156 -6.76 11.29 -6.68
CA LEU A 156 -7.05 10.01 -6.03
C LEU A 156 -7.26 8.86 -7.04
N ALA A 157 -6.68 9.04 -8.22
CA ALA A 157 -6.66 8.07 -9.29
C ALA A 157 -5.46 7.12 -9.10
N PRO A 158 -5.46 5.94 -9.73
CA PRO A 158 -4.33 5.03 -9.68
C PRO A 158 -3.07 5.72 -10.21
N ALA A 159 -2.02 5.79 -9.40
CA ALA A 159 -0.71 6.25 -9.83
C ALA A 159 -0.14 5.26 -10.85
N ARG A 160 0.37 5.80 -11.96
CA ARG A 160 0.82 4.97 -13.08
C ARG A 160 1.97 4.06 -12.66
N GLY A 161 1.72 2.75 -12.71
CA GLY A 161 2.75 1.73 -12.55
C GLY A 161 3.32 1.60 -11.14
N LEU A 162 2.66 2.12 -10.11
CA LEU A 162 3.09 1.95 -8.71
C LEU A 162 2.17 0.96 -7.98
N LEU A 163 2.80 0.00 -7.30
CA LEU A 163 2.13 -0.98 -6.45
C LEU A 163 2.42 -0.69 -4.97
N THR A 164 1.46 -1.04 -4.13
CA THR A 164 1.55 -0.94 -2.67
C THR A 164 0.71 -2.03 -2.01
N VAL A 165 0.76 -2.14 -0.68
CA VAL A 165 0.10 -3.18 0.11
C VAL A 165 -1.08 -2.57 0.88
N SER A 166 -2.26 -3.18 0.82
CA SER A 166 -3.49 -2.64 1.41
C SER A 166 -3.43 -2.41 2.93
N THR A 167 -2.53 -3.10 3.63
CA THR A 167 -2.32 -3.00 5.07
C THR A 167 -1.59 -1.72 5.47
N TRP A 168 -0.94 -1.04 4.53
CA TRP A 168 -0.30 0.23 4.83
C TRP A 168 -1.34 1.33 5.06
N PRO A 169 -1.04 2.28 5.97
CA PRO A 169 -1.85 3.47 6.14
C PRO A 169 -2.08 4.19 4.80
N LEU A 170 -3.28 4.75 4.62
CA LEU A 170 -3.71 5.31 3.33
C LEU A 170 -2.78 6.44 2.84
N GLU A 171 -2.30 7.28 3.75
CA GLU A 171 -1.29 8.31 3.48
C GLU A 171 -0.01 7.70 2.90
N ARG A 172 0.51 6.58 3.41
CA ARG A 172 1.70 5.90 2.86
C ARG A 172 1.46 5.38 1.44
N ARG A 173 0.20 5.09 1.08
CA ARG A 173 -0.22 4.64 -0.25
C ARG A 173 -0.49 5.77 -1.24
N ILE A 174 -0.47 7.03 -0.80
CA ILE A 174 -0.68 8.19 -1.65
C ILE A 174 0.67 8.76 -2.09
N VAL A 175 0.73 9.17 -3.35
CA VAL A 175 1.89 9.82 -3.97
C VAL A 175 1.54 11.23 -4.46
N GLY A 176 2.21 12.22 -3.90
CA GLY A 176 2.24 13.60 -4.36
C GLY A 176 3.58 13.95 -5.04
N PRO A 177 3.83 15.23 -5.36
CA PRO A 177 5.03 15.64 -6.11
C PRO A 177 6.38 15.38 -5.42
N LEU A 178 6.42 15.38 -4.08
CA LEU A 178 7.65 15.07 -3.33
C LEU A 178 7.79 13.57 -3.01
N SER A 179 6.70 12.82 -3.15
CA SER A 179 6.64 11.42 -2.75
C SER A 179 7.61 10.53 -3.54
N PRO A 180 7.83 10.71 -4.86
CA PRO A 180 8.84 9.94 -5.56
C PRO A 180 10.23 10.02 -4.93
N ARG A 181 10.66 11.21 -4.47
CA ARG A 181 11.97 11.36 -3.81
C ARG A 181 11.94 10.81 -2.39
N ALA A 182 10.89 11.08 -1.62
CA ALA A 182 10.75 10.56 -0.26
C ALA A 182 10.68 9.01 -0.22
N ASP A 183 9.92 8.40 -1.14
CA ASP A 183 9.79 6.94 -1.30
C ASP A 183 11.11 6.31 -1.75
N PHE A 184 11.84 6.98 -2.64
CA PHE A 184 13.18 6.57 -3.06
C PHE A 184 14.17 6.56 -1.89
N LEU A 185 14.23 7.63 -1.10
CA LEU A 185 15.10 7.74 0.06
C LEU A 185 14.71 6.73 1.16
N THR A 186 13.41 6.57 1.42
CA THR A 186 12.88 5.54 2.34
C THR A 186 13.35 4.14 1.93
N SER A 187 13.22 3.81 0.63
CA SER A 187 13.69 2.54 0.09
C SER A 187 15.20 2.37 0.25
N ALA A 188 15.98 3.43 -0.01
CA ALA A 188 17.44 3.41 0.14
C ALA A 188 17.86 3.07 1.58
N ILE A 189 17.24 3.72 2.56
CA ILE A 189 17.48 3.50 3.99
C ILE A 189 17.20 2.04 4.36
N ARG A 190 16.00 1.53 4.04
CA ARG A 190 15.61 0.17 4.43
C ARG A 190 16.45 -0.91 3.76
N LEU A 191 16.83 -0.72 2.50
CA LEU A 191 17.71 -1.66 1.80
C LEU A 191 19.12 -1.66 2.36
N ALA A 192 19.65 -0.48 2.71
CA ALA A 192 20.96 -0.34 3.34
C ALA A 192 20.99 -0.98 4.72
N GLU A 193 20.03 -0.67 5.60
CA GLU A 193 19.89 -1.28 6.92
C GLU A 193 19.70 -2.81 6.83
N HIS A 194 18.99 -3.30 5.81
CA HIS A 194 18.87 -4.74 5.59
C HIS A 194 20.20 -5.36 5.19
N ALA A 195 20.97 -4.69 4.33
CA ALA A 195 22.27 -5.15 3.90
C ALA A 195 23.32 -5.15 5.03
N GLU A 196 23.17 -4.33 6.08
CA GLU A 196 24.07 -4.34 7.26
C GLU A 196 23.93 -5.60 8.11
N ARG A 197 22.74 -6.24 8.12
CA ARG A 197 22.47 -7.42 8.95
C ARG A 197 23.15 -8.70 8.46
N GLY A 198 23.82 -8.67 7.31
CA GLY A 198 24.51 -9.82 6.74
C GLY A 198 25.47 -9.44 5.63
N THR A 199 25.97 -10.43 4.90
CA THR A 199 26.84 -10.16 3.73
C THR A 199 25.98 -9.92 2.50
N PRO A 200 25.94 -8.71 1.91
CA PRO A 200 25.10 -8.45 0.74
C PRO A 200 25.65 -9.19 -0.49
N SER A 201 24.72 -9.78 -1.25
CA SER A 201 24.99 -10.40 -2.55
C SER A 201 25.58 -9.38 -3.54
N PRO A 202 26.27 -9.82 -4.61
CA PRO A 202 26.75 -8.91 -5.65
C PRO A 202 25.63 -8.03 -6.25
N ASP A 203 24.44 -8.60 -6.41
CA ASP A 203 23.26 -7.93 -6.94
C ASP A 203 22.72 -6.87 -5.98
N ALA A 204 22.70 -7.17 -4.68
CA ALA A 204 22.40 -6.20 -3.64
C ALA A 204 23.42 -5.05 -3.64
N ARG A 205 24.73 -5.33 -3.71
CA ARG A 205 25.76 -4.29 -3.78
C ARG A 205 25.59 -3.37 -5.00
N ARG A 206 25.31 -3.94 -6.18
CA ARG A 206 25.02 -3.16 -7.40
C ARG A 206 23.75 -2.32 -7.26
N LEU A 207 22.73 -2.84 -6.57
CA LEU A 207 21.52 -2.08 -6.28
C LEU A 207 21.81 -0.91 -5.33
N LEU A 208 22.52 -1.14 -4.22
CA LEU A 208 22.92 -0.08 -3.28
C LEU A 208 23.78 0.99 -3.95
N TRP A 209 24.70 0.60 -4.84
CA TRP A 209 25.49 1.56 -5.63
C TRP A 209 24.64 2.46 -6.53
N ARG A 210 23.59 1.92 -7.17
CA ARG A 210 22.63 2.73 -7.95
C ARG A 210 21.83 3.69 -7.08
N PHE A 211 21.53 3.34 -5.83
CA PHE A 211 20.92 4.28 -4.90
C PHE A 211 21.91 5.39 -4.53
N ALA A 212 23.11 5.01 -4.09
CA ALA A 212 24.15 5.93 -3.64
C ALA A 212 24.57 6.93 -4.71
N SER A 213 24.64 6.54 -5.99
CA SER A 213 25.03 7.43 -7.09
C SER A 213 24.05 8.59 -7.34
N THR A 214 22.86 8.54 -6.73
CA THR A 214 21.82 9.56 -6.85
C THR A 214 21.51 10.28 -5.53
N ILE A 215 22.25 9.96 -4.46
CA ILE A 215 22.07 10.54 -3.13
C ILE A 215 23.36 11.30 -2.78
N PRO A 216 23.31 12.63 -2.67
CA PRO A 216 24.46 13.43 -2.28
C PRO A 216 25.08 12.92 -0.97
N GLY A 217 26.40 12.72 -0.95
CA GLY A 217 27.12 12.24 0.23
C GLY A 217 27.02 10.74 0.51
N ALA A 218 26.32 9.95 -0.32
CA ALA A 218 26.22 8.50 -0.13
C ALA A 218 27.36 7.69 -0.77
N ALA A 219 28.08 8.25 -1.75
CA ALA A 219 29.18 7.60 -2.46
C ALA A 219 30.54 8.14 -2.00
N THR A 220 30.83 8.03 -0.71
CA THR A 220 32.05 8.58 -0.06
C THR A 220 33.23 7.60 0.00
N GLY A 221 33.05 6.36 -0.44
CA GLY A 221 34.06 5.31 -0.41
C GLY A 221 34.88 5.15 -1.70
N THR A 222 35.63 4.06 -1.79
CA THR A 222 36.36 3.64 -2.99
C THR A 222 35.41 3.52 -4.20
N VAL A 223 35.87 3.90 -5.38
CA VAL A 223 35.09 3.79 -6.62
C VAL A 223 34.54 2.37 -6.79
N GLY A 224 33.21 2.26 -6.85
CA GLY A 224 32.52 0.97 -7.03
C GLY A 224 32.15 0.25 -5.73
N THR A 225 32.47 0.79 -4.56
CA THR A 225 31.97 0.29 -3.27
C THR A 225 30.98 1.28 -2.65
N VAL A 226 30.00 0.75 -1.92
CA VAL A 226 29.08 1.52 -1.09
C VAL A 226 29.10 0.92 0.29
N ASP A 227 29.37 1.76 1.29
CA ASP A 227 29.10 1.45 2.68
C ASP A 227 27.59 1.63 2.94
N PRO A 228 26.85 0.55 3.31
CA PRO A 228 25.44 0.65 3.64
C PRO A 228 25.14 1.70 4.73
N ALA A 229 26.02 1.85 5.73
CA ALA A 229 25.80 2.80 6.82
C ALA A 229 25.86 4.25 6.32
N ALA A 230 26.87 4.57 5.52
CA ALA A 230 26.99 5.87 4.87
C ALA A 230 25.81 6.17 3.95
N LEU A 231 25.34 5.19 3.17
CA LEU A 231 24.16 5.34 2.32
C LEU A 231 22.90 5.64 3.14
N ALA A 232 22.65 4.87 4.21
CA ALA A 232 21.50 5.08 5.07
C ALA A 232 21.56 6.47 5.74
N ALA A 233 22.72 6.89 6.24
CA ALA A 233 22.91 8.20 6.85
C ALA A 233 22.66 9.36 5.87
N ALA A 234 23.25 9.31 4.68
CA ALA A 234 23.04 10.32 3.65
C ALA A 234 21.57 10.39 3.19
N ALA A 235 20.94 9.23 3.01
CA ALA A 235 19.53 9.16 2.64
C ALA A 235 18.59 9.72 3.72
N ARG A 236 18.88 9.47 5.01
CA ARG A 236 18.13 10.06 6.13
C ARG A 236 18.27 11.58 6.16
N ALA A 237 19.49 12.09 6.04
CA ALA A 237 19.76 13.53 6.05
C ALA A 237 19.00 14.26 4.93
N GLU A 238 18.94 13.67 3.73
CA GLU A 238 18.15 14.25 2.65
C GLU A 238 16.63 14.07 2.86
N LEU A 239 16.19 12.91 3.36
CA LEU A 239 14.77 12.65 3.60
C LEU A 239 14.19 13.65 4.59
N ASP A 240 14.94 14.04 5.62
CA ASP A 240 14.52 15.01 6.62
C ASP A 240 14.18 16.38 6.01
N VAL A 241 14.80 16.76 4.87
CA VAL A 241 14.47 18.00 4.13
C VAL A 241 13.06 17.95 3.53
N HIS A 242 12.57 16.77 3.18
CA HIS A 242 11.33 16.59 2.43
C HIS A 242 10.17 16.00 3.25
N ARG A 243 10.48 15.27 4.33
CA ARG A 243 9.54 14.41 5.07
C ARG A 243 8.26 15.13 5.44
N ASP A 244 8.38 16.25 6.13
CA ASP A 244 7.23 16.99 6.67
C ASP A 244 6.29 17.53 5.58
N ARG A 245 6.86 18.08 4.52
CA ARG A 245 6.07 18.65 3.42
C ARG A 245 5.38 17.56 2.61
N ASP A 246 6.05 16.44 2.40
CA ASP A 246 5.48 15.28 1.74
C ASP A 246 4.35 14.66 2.56
N LEU A 247 4.59 14.40 3.85
CA LEU A 247 3.62 13.81 4.78
C LEU A 247 2.34 14.64 4.87
N ARG A 248 2.45 15.96 5.09
CA ARG A 248 1.27 16.85 5.14
C ARG A 248 0.40 16.75 3.88
N ARG A 249 1.00 16.62 2.70
CA ARG A 249 0.26 16.49 1.44
C ARG A 249 -0.41 15.12 1.33
N ARG A 250 0.29 14.05 1.70
CA ARG A 250 -0.27 12.69 1.73
C ARG A 250 -1.44 12.58 2.70
N GLU A 251 -1.31 13.13 3.90
CA GLU A 251 -2.38 13.14 4.90
C GLU A 251 -3.61 13.92 4.45
N SER A 252 -3.41 15.11 3.87
CA SER A 252 -4.49 15.91 3.30
C SER A 252 -5.26 15.14 2.21
N ALA A 253 -4.53 14.46 1.33
CA ALA A 253 -5.14 13.61 0.31
C ALA A 253 -5.80 12.36 0.90
N ALA A 254 -5.22 11.74 1.94
CA ALA A 254 -5.79 10.60 2.64
C ALA A 254 -7.12 10.96 3.31
N ARG A 255 -7.23 12.16 3.90
CA ARG A 255 -8.51 12.68 4.41
C ARG A 255 -9.55 12.76 3.30
N ARG A 256 -9.24 13.44 2.18
CA ARG A 256 -10.15 13.50 1.03
C ARG A 256 -10.56 12.12 0.50
N ALA A 257 -9.63 11.17 0.46
CA ALA A 257 -9.90 9.80 0.02
C ALA A 257 -10.83 9.05 0.99
N ARG A 258 -10.67 9.23 2.30
CA ARG A 258 -11.61 8.68 3.28
C ARG A 258 -13.01 9.26 3.10
N ASP A 259 -13.11 10.56 2.82
CA ASP A 259 -14.41 11.24 2.68
C ASP A 259 -15.13 10.90 1.37
N ARG A 260 -14.39 10.67 0.28
CA ARG A 260 -14.95 10.61 -1.08
C ARG A 260 -14.98 9.23 -1.73
N LEU A 261 -14.13 8.31 -1.28
CA LEU A 261 -13.95 7.01 -1.94
C LEU A 261 -14.57 5.87 -1.13
N ASP A 262 -15.15 4.91 -1.84
CA ASP A 262 -15.53 3.62 -1.26
C ASP A 262 -14.30 2.74 -0.96
N ASP A 263 -14.51 1.60 -0.32
CA ASP A 263 -13.40 0.72 0.08
C ASP A 263 -12.59 0.16 -1.10
N ALA A 264 -13.24 -0.14 -2.23
CA ALA A 264 -12.54 -0.60 -3.42
C ALA A 264 -11.75 0.53 -4.06
N GLU A 265 -12.34 1.72 -4.16
CA GLU A 265 -11.68 2.92 -4.69
C GLU A 265 -10.51 3.37 -3.81
N ARG A 266 -10.58 3.22 -2.49
CA ARG A 266 -9.44 3.48 -1.58
C ARG A 266 -8.25 2.54 -1.80
N LEU A 267 -8.48 1.36 -2.37
CA LEU A 267 -7.41 0.40 -2.69
C LEU A 267 -6.95 0.55 -4.14
N PHE A 268 -7.88 0.65 -5.08
CA PHE A 268 -7.60 0.53 -6.50
C PHE A 268 -7.78 1.82 -7.28
N GLY A 269 -8.13 2.92 -6.61
CA GLY A 269 -8.35 4.26 -7.16
C GLY A 269 -9.74 4.47 -7.72
N SER A 270 -10.18 5.73 -7.76
CA SER A 270 -11.40 6.09 -8.48
C SER A 270 -11.15 5.91 -9.97
N ARG A 271 -12.04 5.17 -10.64
CA ARG A 271 -12.12 5.28 -12.11
C ARG A 271 -12.63 6.69 -12.36
N LEU A 272 -11.92 7.48 -13.17
CA LEU A 272 -12.43 8.74 -13.68
C LEU A 272 -13.87 8.47 -14.14
N ARG A 273 -14.86 8.96 -13.39
CA ARG A 273 -16.23 8.99 -13.87
C ARG A 273 -16.14 9.91 -15.06
N ALA A 274 -16.17 9.34 -16.25
CA ALA A 274 -16.28 10.10 -17.48
C ALA A 274 -17.39 11.12 -17.22
N VAL A 275 -17.05 12.40 -17.35
CA VAL A 275 -17.98 13.52 -17.23
C VAL A 275 -19.07 13.27 -18.27
N ARG A 276 -20.13 12.55 -17.88
CA ARG A 276 -21.43 12.59 -18.53
C ARG A 276 -22.20 13.70 -17.84
N GLU A 277 -21.69 14.91 -18.04
CA GLU A 277 -22.43 16.14 -17.83
C GLU A 277 -22.33 16.91 -19.14
N SER A 278 -23.02 16.37 -20.15
CA SER A 278 -23.23 17.05 -21.42
C SER A 278 -24.67 16.80 -21.85
N GLY A 279 -25.49 17.83 -21.65
CA GLY A 279 -26.73 18.02 -22.40
C GLY A 279 -28.03 17.71 -21.67
N ARG A 280 -28.33 18.37 -20.56
CA ARG A 280 -29.73 18.72 -20.27
C ARG A 280 -29.92 20.16 -20.77
N PRO A 281 -30.58 20.41 -21.92
CA PRO A 281 -30.84 21.76 -22.34
C PRO A 281 -31.76 22.39 -21.30
N ALA A 282 -31.27 23.46 -20.69
CA ALA A 282 -32.07 24.33 -19.85
C ALA A 282 -33.19 24.91 -20.72
N ALA A 283 -34.43 24.56 -20.38
CA ALA A 283 -35.59 25.28 -20.86
C ALA A 283 -35.44 26.76 -20.49
N ARG A 284 -35.31 27.62 -21.49
CA ARG A 284 -35.54 29.05 -21.35
C ARG A 284 -36.53 29.48 -22.42
N ASN A 285 -37.66 29.96 -21.90
CA ASN A 285 -38.82 30.53 -22.56
C ASN A 285 -38.46 31.56 -23.65
N ALA A 286 -39.25 31.55 -24.73
CA ALA A 286 -39.60 32.76 -25.46
C ALA A 286 -41.04 32.59 -25.99
N ALA A 287 -41.99 33.20 -25.29
CA ALA A 287 -43.25 33.59 -25.89
C ALA A 287 -42.99 34.78 -26.84
N PRO A 288 -43.73 34.88 -27.94
CA PRO A 288 -44.12 36.17 -28.48
C PRO A 288 -45.62 36.35 -28.32
N ASP A 289 -45.97 37.31 -27.48
CA ASP A 289 -47.25 38.01 -27.56
C ASP A 289 -47.13 39.06 -28.67
N THR A 290 -48.00 39.01 -29.67
CA THR A 290 -48.58 40.19 -30.36
C THR A 290 -49.63 39.75 -31.37
N ALA A 291 -50.76 40.46 -31.32
CA ALA A 291 -51.99 40.27 -32.07
C ALA A 291 -52.03 41.01 -33.42
N HIS A 292 -53.20 40.92 -34.08
CA HIS A 292 -53.65 41.39 -35.42
C HIS A 292 -53.41 40.40 -36.57
N ASP A 293 -54.38 39.96 -37.39
CA ASP A 293 -55.68 40.54 -37.75
C ASP A 293 -56.75 39.46 -38.08
N ARG A 294 -58.01 39.86 -37.90
CA ARG A 294 -59.21 39.25 -38.51
C ARG A 294 -59.47 39.91 -39.87
N GLU A 295 -60.27 39.22 -40.69
CA GLU A 295 -60.85 39.65 -41.99
C GLU A 295 -59.84 39.70 -43.15
N THR A 296 -60.03 39.04 -44.31
CA THR A 296 -61.23 38.71 -45.10
C THR A 296 -60.97 37.53 -46.07
N ASP A 297 -62.08 36.92 -46.52
CA ASP A 297 -62.32 36.24 -47.80
C ASP A 297 -62.19 34.69 -47.88
N GLY A 298 -63.34 34.05 -48.12
CA GLY A 298 -63.51 32.62 -48.43
C GLY A 298 -64.64 31.93 -47.68
#